data_AF-A0A845U1T4-F1
#
_entry.id   AF-A0A845U1T4-F1
#
_cell.length_a   1.000
_cell.length_b   1.000
_cell.length_c   1.000
_cell.angle_alpha   90.00
_cell.angle_beta   90.00
_cell.angle_gamma   90.00
#
_symmetry.space_group_name_H-M   'P 1'
#
loop_
_entity.id
_entity.type
_entity.pdbx_description
1 polymer ?
#
loop_
_entity_poly.entity_id
_entity_poly.type
_entity_poly.pdbx_seq_one_letter_code
_entity_poly.pdbx_strand_id
1 'polypeptide(L)' 'AVLSRAVAGVRAKTLVVNLPGSPKGAIESLEAVAELIPHAIDVLHGARHD' A
#
# COMPACT_ATOMS: atom_id res chain seq x y z
N ALA A 1 10.30 -8.46 7.54
CA ALA A 1 10.97 -9.64 6.94
C ALA A 1 11.98 -9.19 5.88
N VAL A 2 13.27 -9.49 6.05
CA VAL A 2 14.38 -9.04 5.17
C VAL A 2 14.34 -9.69 3.77
N LEU A 3 13.60 -10.79 3.61
CA LEU A 3 13.38 -11.49 2.33
C LEU A 3 12.05 -11.13 1.63
N SER A 4 11.30 -10.16 2.17
CA SER A 4 10.01 -9.79 1.57
C SER A 4 10.24 -8.99 0.29
N ARG A 5 10.06 -9.63 -0.86
CA ARG A 5 9.84 -8.93 -2.15
C ARG A 5 8.41 -8.35 -2.20
N ALA A 6 7.97 -7.71 -1.12
CA ALA A 6 6.69 -7.04 -1.12
C ALA A 6 6.75 -5.90 -2.15
N VAL A 7 5.84 -5.93 -3.12
CA VAL A 7 5.74 -4.96 -4.20
C VAL A 7 4.33 -4.40 -4.12
N ALA A 8 4.22 -3.11 -3.84
CA ALA A 8 3.02 -2.35 -4.09
C ALA A 8 3.09 -1.76 -5.51
N GLY A 9 1.95 -1.68 -6.19
CA GLY A 9 1.89 -1.19 -7.55
C GLY A 9 0.55 -0.56 -7.87
N VAL A 10 0.46 0.05 -9.04
CA VAL A 10 -0.72 0.77 -9.49
C VAL A 10 -1.17 0.18 -10.82
N ARG A 11 -2.47 -0.09 -10.94
CA ARG A 11 -3.09 -0.45 -12.21
C ARG A 11 -4.21 0.54 -12.51
N ALA A 12 -4.06 1.33 -13.57
CA ALA A 12 -4.91 2.47 -13.88
C ALA A 12 -5.00 3.45 -12.68
N LYS A 13 -6.10 3.43 -11.94
CA LYS A 13 -6.34 4.27 -10.75
C LYS A 13 -6.48 3.46 -9.46
N THR A 14 -6.05 2.20 -9.49
CA THR A 14 -6.18 1.28 -8.36
C THR A 14 -4.81 0.95 -7.78
N LEU A 15 -4.66 1.20 -6.48
CA LEU A 15 -3.51 0.76 -5.70
C LEU A 15 -3.66 -0.74 -5.36
N VAL A 16 -2.61 -1.50 -5.61
CA VAL A 16 -2.51 -2.93 -5.29
C VAL A 16 -1.34 -3.11 -4.32
N VAL A 17 -1.62 -3.67 -3.14
CA VAL A 17 -0.62 -3.92 -2.10
C VAL A 17 -0.60 -5.42 -1.80
N ASN A 18 0.59 -6.02 -1.81
CA ASN A 18 0.75 -7.39 -1.34
C ASN A 18 1.05 -7.42 0.16
N LEU A 19 0.45 -8.38 0.86
CA LEU A 19 0.61 -8.56 2.30
C LEU A 19 1.11 -9.98 2.58
N PRO A 20 1.75 -10.22 3.74
CA PRO A 20 2.11 -11.56 4.18
C PRO A 20 0.89 -12.49 4.28
N GLY A 21 1.10 -13.81 4.10
CA GLY A 21 0.01 -14.80 4.15
C GLY A 21 -0.55 -15.07 5.55
N SER A 22 0.16 -14.68 6.62
CA SER A 22 -0.34 -14.83 7.99
C SER A 22 -1.20 -13.62 8.39
N PRO A 23 -2.33 -13.81 9.10
CA PRO A 23 -3.19 -12.69 9.52
C PRO A 23 -2.44 -11.62 10.33
N LYS A 24 -1.59 -12.04 11.27
CA LYS A 24 -0.77 -11.11 12.07
C LYS A 24 0.16 -10.27 11.19
N GLY A 25 0.90 -10.90 10.27
CA GLY A 25 1.82 -10.19 9.39
C GLY A 25 1.09 -9.27 8.40
N ALA A 26 -0.10 -9.65 7.95
CA ALA A 26 -0.94 -8.81 7.11
C ALA A 26 -1.40 -7.54 7.84
N ILE A 27 -1.86 -7.67 9.09
CA ILE A 27 -2.29 -6.54 9.92
C ILE A 27 -1.12 -5.60 10.16
N GLU A 28 0.00 -6.10 10.69
CA GLU A 28 1.18 -5.27 11.00
C GLU A 28 1.74 -4.56 9.75
N SER A 29 1.76 -5.24 8.60
CA SER A 29 2.24 -4.64 7.35
C SER A 29 1.26 -3.62 6.77
N LEU A 30 -0.04 -3.83 6.93
CA LEU A 30 -1.06 -2.88 6.47
C LEU A 30 -1.08 -1.64 7.35
N GLU A 31 -1.02 -1.80 8.67
CA GLU A 31 -0.98 -0.68 9.64
C GLU A 31 0.23 0.22 9.38
N ALA A 32 1.38 -0.35 9.03
CA ALA A 32 2.59 0.41 8.71
C ALA A 32 2.45 1.36 7.49
N VAL A 33 1.47 1.13 6.61
CA VAL A 33 1.23 1.96 5.42
C VAL A 33 -0.16 2.61 5.41
N ALA A 34 -1.03 2.29 6.37
CA ALA A 34 -2.44 2.68 6.36
C ALA A 34 -2.65 4.20 6.31
N GLU A 35 -1.85 4.96 7.05
CA GLU A 35 -1.94 6.42 7.09
C GLU A 35 -1.57 7.08 5.75
N LEU A 36 -0.74 6.43 4.93
CA LEU A 36 -0.31 6.94 3.62
C LEU A 36 -1.30 6.61 2.49
N ILE A 37 -2.12 5.56 2.66
CA ILE A 37 -3.04 5.07 1.62
C ILE A 37 -4.02 6.16 1.13
N PRO A 38 -4.68 6.96 1.99
CA PRO A 38 -5.60 7.99 1.53
C PRO A 38 -4.95 8.99 0.58
N HIS A 39 -3.80 9.55 0.99
CA HIS A 39 -3.04 10.48 0.15
C HIS A 39 -2.58 9.83 -1.16
N ALA A 40 -2.11 8.57 -1.12
CA ALA A 40 -1.74 7.84 -2.32
C ALA A 40 -2.92 7.67 -3.30
N ILE A 41 -4.14 7.41 -2.79
CA ILE A 41 -5.35 7.32 -3.61
C ILE A 41 -5.70 8.68 -4.22
N ASP A 42 -5.59 9.76 -3.45
CA ASP A 42 -5.86 11.12 -3.95
C ASP A 42 -4.90 11.47 -5.09
N VAL A 43 -3.61 11.21 -4.92
CA VAL A 43 -2.58 11.41 -5.96
C VAL A 43 -2.90 10.56 -7.20
N LEU A 44 -3.32 9.30 -7.03
CA LEU A 44 -3.72 8.42 -8.14
C LEU A 44 -4.95 8.93 -8.91
N HIS A 45 -5.83 9.67 -8.24
CA HIS A 45 -6.99 10.30 -8.85
C HIS A 45 -6.70 11.67 -9.45
N GLY A 46 -5.46 12.17 -9.34
CA GLY A 46 -5.02 13.41 -9.96
C GLY A 46 -4.94 14.59 -9.00
N ALA A 47 -4.99 14.36 -7.68
CA ALA A 47 -4.59 15.39 -6.71
C ALA A 47 -3.11 15.74 -6.92
N ARG A 48 -2.82 17.04 -6.95
CA ARG A 48 -1.45 17.53 -7.07
C ARG A 48 -0.77 17.40 -5.70
N HIS A 49 0.54 17.13 -5.69
CA HIS A 49 1.33 17.13 -4.47
C HIS A 49 1.61 18.60 -4.11
N ASP A 50 1.01 19.10 -3.04
CA ASP A 50 1.35 20.34 -2.34
C ASP A 50 1.98 20.07 -0.98
#